data_AF-A0A653C217-F1
#
_entry.id   AF-A0A653C217-F1
#
_cell.length_a   1.000
_cell.length_b   1.000
_cell.length_c   1.000
_cell.angle_alpha   90.00
_cell.angle_beta   90.00
_cell.angle_gamma   90.00
#
_symmetry.space_group_name_H-M   'P 1'
#
loop_
_entity.id
_entity.type
_entity.pdbx_description
1 polymer ?
#
loop_
_entity_poly.entity_id
_entity_poly.type
_entity_poly.pdbx_seq_one_letter_code
_entity_poly.pdbx_strand_id
1 'polypeptide(L)'
;MDINSPHTVDRDVPEMQKANPVTTDCDEYLYCGLPYIVPVLTMIWKTHWLPGPAPNIITPVNMTVIKRETISSGERIILKVEGPTHIGVIISPMEGIELTSWSLKTQYPLAGPKWKGRKTYFIYYAYGLNPVPLVFHMDFKVPSIYKGPILDLAVTSHYLFGKGKASSTLKHLVAQFPPWTAVTYWTATYDSWII
;
A
#
# COMPACT_ATOMS: atom_id res chain seq x y z
N MET A 1 -11.01 1.78 -6.96
CA MET A 1 -12.41 1.62 -7.44
C MET A 1 -12.60 0.16 -7.88
N ASP A 2 -13.78 -0.43 -7.71
CA ASP A 2 -14.03 -1.78 -8.25
C ASP A 2 -13.95 -1.77 -9.79
N ILE A 3 -13.52 -2.88 -10.37
CA ILE A 3 -13.21 -3.04 -11.79
C ILE A 3 -14.42 -2.72 -12.67
N ASN A 4 -15.61 -3.08 -12.21
CA ASN A 4 -16.85 -2.97 -12.99
C ASN A 4 -17.57 -1.64 -12.75
N SER A 5 -17.15 -0.87 -11.73
CA SER A 5 -17.88 0.33 -11.28
C SER A 5 -18.10 1.33 -12.41
N PRO A 6 -17.08 1.76 -13.20
CA PRO A 6 -17.30 2.79 -14.21
C PRO A 6 -18.41 2.41 -15.19
N HIS A 7 -18.38 1.19 -15.73
CA HIS A 7 -19.35 0.74 -16.75
C HIS A 7 -20.76 0.49 -16.21
N THR A 8 -20.92 0.35 -14.90
CA THR A 8 -22.20 -0.02 -14.28
C THR A 8 -22.95 1.20 -13.73
N VAL A 9 -22.24 2.28 -13.38
CA VAL A 9 -22.82 3.47 -12.74
C VAL A 9 -22.57 4.78 -13.49
N ASP A 10 -21.90 4.79 -14.64
CA ASP A 10 -21.60 6.00 -15.44
C ASP A 10 -22.82 6.82 -15.87
N ARG A 11 -23.99 6.19 -15.95
CA ARG A 11 -25.27 6.85 -16.23
C ARG A 11 -25.77 7.67 -15.03
N ASP A 12 -25.47 7.23 -13.82
CA ASP A 12 -25.93 7.83 -12.57
C ASP A 12 -24.86 8.71 -11.91
N VAL A 13 -23.58 8.41 -12.15
CA VAL A 13 -22.39 9.11 -11.64
C VAL A 13 -21.55 9.58 -12.83
N PRO A 14 -21.86 10.76 -13.41
CA PRO A 14 -21.23 11.22 -14.65
C PRO A 14 -19.71 11.33 -14.59
N GLU A 15 -19.13 11.57 -13.40
CA GLU A 15 -17.68 11.59 -13.21
C GLU A 15 -17.02 10.26 -13.62
N MET A 16 -17.72 9.13 -13.52
CA MET A 16 -17.18 7.83 -13.92
C MET A 16 -16.87 7.72 -15.42
N GLN A 17 -17.49 8.56 -16.25
CA GLN A 17 -17.14 8.64 -17.68
C GLN A 17 -15.72 9.21 -17.91
N LYS A 18 -15.15 9.86 -16.89
CA LYS A 18 -13.79 10.41 -16.90
C LYS A 18 -12.79 9.51 -16.16
N ALA A 19 -13.22 8.30 -15.78
CA ALA A 19 -12.36 7.35 -15.08
C ALA A 19 -11.26 6.86 -16.03
N ASN A 20 -10.01 6.90 -15.55
CA ASN A 20 -8.85 6.47 -16.31
C ASN A 20 -8.40 5.10 -15.81
N PRO A 21 -8.07 4.15 -16.71
CA PRO A 21 -7.50 2.88 -16.29
C PRO A 21 -6.11 3.09 -15.68
N VAL A 22 -5.80 2.28 -14.68
CA VAL A 22 -4.44 2.19 -14.13
C VAL A 22 -3.59 1.43 -15.14
N THR A 23 -2.63 2.12 -15.76
CA THR A 23 -1.80 1.56 -16.84
C THR A 23 -0.33 1.57 -16.45
N THR A 24 0.40 2.62 -16.81
CA THR A 24 1.86 2.72 -16.66
C THR A 24 2.34 2.72 -15.21
N ASP A 25 1.49 3.17 -14.27
CA ASP A 25 1.86 3.24 -12.86
C ASP A 25 2.27 1.88 -12.28
N CYS A 26 1.70 0.78 -12.78
CA CYS A 26 2.03 -0.57 -12.36
C CYS A 26 3.46 -0.99 -12.72
N ASP A 27 4.01 -0.41 -13.79
CA ASP A 27 5.38 -0.63 -14.22
C ASP A 27 6.36 0.29 -13.52
N GLU A 28 5.92 1.36 -12.85
CA GLU A 28 6.82 2.29 -12.17
C GLU A 28 6.81 2.07 -10.66
N TYR A 29 5.62 1.89 -10.09
CA TYR A 29 5.39 1.88 -8.65
C TYR A 29 4.92 0.51 -8.17
N LEU A 30 5.42 0.10 -7.00
CA LEU A 30 4.94 -1.10 -6.31
C LEU A 30 3.44 -0.95 -6.04
N TYR A 31 2.65 -1.98 -6.37
CA TYR A 31 1.17 -1.91 -6.30
C TYR A 31 0.56 -0.75 -7.12
N CYS A 32 1.23 -0.35 -8.19
CA CYS A 32 0.80 0.73 -9.08
C CYS A 32 0.64 2.09 -8.37
N GLY A 33 1.29 2.29 -7.21
CA GLY A 33 1.15 3.50 -6.43
C GLY A 33 -0.21 3.64 -5.73
N LEU A 34 -0.97 2.54 -5.61
CA LEU A 34 -2.34 2.59 -5.10
C LEU A 34 -2.45 2.04 -3.66
N PRO A 35 -3.22 2.71 -2.79
CA PRO A 35 -3.30 2.36 -1.39
C PRO A 35 -4.33 1.25 -1.13
N TYR A 36 -3.97 0.00 -1.43
CA TYR A 36 -4.82 -1.16 -1.17
C TYR A 36 -4.61 -1.74 0.24
N ILE A 37 -5.73 -2.00 0.93
CA ILE A 37 -5.75 -2.57 2.28
C ILE A 37 -5.47 -4.09 2.32
N VAL A 38 -5.48 -4.75 1.15
CA VAL A 38 -5.34 -6.20 0.97
C VAL A 38 -4.40 -6.52 -0.21
N PRO A 39 -3.75 -7.70 -0.23
CA PRO A 39 -2.75 -8.05 -1.24
C PRO A 39 -3.38 -8.45 -2.59
N VAL A 40 -3.83 -7.48 -3.38
CA VAL A 40 -4.59 -7.71 -4.63
C VAL A 40 -3.79 -7.50 -5.91
N LEU A 41 -2.45 -7.62 -5.86
CA LEU A 41 -1.54 -7.28 -6.96
C LEU A 41 -1.93 -7.89 -8.33
N THR A 42 -2.55 -9.08 -8.36
CA THR A 42 -3.01 -9.73 -9.61
C THR A 42 -4.16 -9.02 -10.32
N MET A 43 -4.85 -8.09 -9.65
CA MET A 43 -6.08 -7.46 -10.16
C MET A 43 -6.01 -5.92 -10.20
N ILE A 44 -4.97 -5.29 -9.64
CA ILE A 44 -4.87 -3.82 -9.52
C ILE A 44 -4.90 -3.12 -10.89
N TRP A 45 -4.26 -3.72 -11.90
CA TRP A 45 -4.20 -3.19 -13.27
C TRP A 45 -5.57 -3.07 -13.96
N LYS A 46 -6.61 -3.72 -13.42
CA LYS A 46 -7.98 -3.62 -13.94
C LYS A 46 -8.78 -2.46 -13.34
N THR A 47 -8.17 -1.70 -12.43
CA THR A 47 -8.88 -0.65 -11.70
C THR A 47 -8.73 0.71 -12.36
N HIS A 48 -9.51 1.67 -11.85
CA HIS A 48 -9.61 3.00 -12.40
C HIS A 48 -9.40 4.06 -11.33
N TRP A 49 -8.95 5.23 -11.77
CA TRP A 49 -8.80 6.42 -10.95
C TRP A 49 -9.53 7.61 -11.57
N LEU A 50 -9.90 8.56 -10.72
CA LEU A 50 -10.49 9.84 -11.11
C LEU A 50 -9.59 10.97 -10.60
N PRO A 51 -9.37 12.03 -11.39
CA PRO A 51 -8.67 13.20 -10.89
C PRO A 51 -9.49 13.84 -9.76
N GLY A 52 -8.79 14.22 -8.69
CA GLY A 52 -9.41 14.84 -7.53
C GLY A 52 -8.43 15.73 -6.78
N PRO A 53 -8.92 16.63 -5.91
CA PRO A 53 -8.06 17.44 -5.07
C PRO A 53 -7.30 16.55 -4.07
N ALA A 54 -6.13 17.02 -3.64
CA ALA A 54 -5.38 16.37 -2.59
C ALA A 54 -6.25 16.26 -1.30
N PRO A 55 -6.29 15.09 -0.65
CA PRO A 55 -7.03 14.93 0.60
C PRO A 55 -6.34 15.69 1.74
N ASN A 56 -7.12 16.10 2.74
CA ASN A 56 -6.56 16.59 3.99
C ASN A 56 -6.16 15.39 4.87
N ILE A 57 -4.86 15.24 5.12
CA ILE A 57 -4.29 14.13 5.86
C ILE A 57 -4.03 14.53 7.32
N ILE A 58 -4.87 14.05 8.24
CA ILE A 58 -4.79 14.39 9.66
C ILE A 58 -3.60 13.72 10.35
N THR A 59 -3.33 12.46 9.99
CA THR A 59 -2.27 11.66 10.60
C THR A 59 -1.47 11.01 9.48
N PRO A 60 -0.48 11.71 8.91
CA PRO A 60 0.34 11.15 7.83
C PRO A 60 1.15 9.96 8.36
N VAL A 61 1.53 9.08 7.44
CA VAL A 61 2.43 7.99 7.77
C VAL A 61 3.84 8.53 8.00
N ASN A 62 4.56 7.93 8.94
CA ASN A 62 5.97 8.13 9.15
C ASN A 62 6.66 6.77 9.18
N MET A 63 7.45 6.48 8.15
CA MET A 63 8.28 5.29 8.06
C MET A 63 9.73 5.70 8.29
N THR A 64 10.39 5.03 9.25
CA THR A 64 11.80 5.28 9.55
C THR A 64 12.58 3.97 9.60
N VAL A 65 13.77 3.97 9.00
CA VAL A 65 14.76 2.93 9.19
C VAL A 65 15.47 3.22 10.51
N ILE A 66 15.18 2.42 11.54
CA ILE A 66 15.80 2.57 12.86
C ILE A 66 17.28 2.17 12.80
N LYS A 67 17.55 1.04 12.14
CA LYS A 67 18.89 0.46 12.10
C LYS A 67 19.08 -0.47 10.91
N ARG A 68 20.30 -0.51 10.41
CA ARG A 68 20.80 -1.50 9.44
C ARG A 68 21.97 -2.23 10.09
N GLU A 69 21.97 -3.56 10.03
CA GLU A 69 22.99 -4.41 10.66
C GLU A 69 23.49 -5.45 9.65
N THR A 70 24.80 -5.61 9.53
CA THR A 70 25.37 -6.75 8.81
C THR A 70 25.17 -8.02 9.62
N ILE A 71 24.60 -9.05 9.00
CA ILE A 71 24.43 -10.39 9.57
C ILE A 71 25.18 -11.42 8.72
N SER A 72 25.38 -12.63 9.25
CA SER A 72 26.18 -13.67 8.57
C SER A 72 25.74 -13.99 7.15
N SER A 73 24.43 -13.91 6.86
CA SER A 73 23.83 -14.22 5.56
C SER A 73 23.58 -13.01 4.66
N GLY A 74 23.81 -11.78 5.14
CA GLY A 74 23.49 -10.56 4.42
C GLY A 74 23.23 -9.38 5.36
N GLU A 75 22.00 -8.86 5.36
CA GLU A 75 21.67 -7.62 6.07
C GLU A 75 20.34 -7.71 6.81
N ARG A 76 20.30 -7.16 8.03
CA ARG A 76 19.07 -6.95 8.81
C ARG A 76 18.68 -5.48 8.80
N ILE A 77 17.42 -5.21 8.47
CA ILE A 77 16.84 -3.87 8.47
C ILE A 77 15.74 -3.80 9.53
N ILE A 78 15.83 -2.84 10.44
CA ILE A 78 14.83 -2.58 11.49
C ILE A 78 14.04 -1.34 11.10
N LEU A 79 12.72 -1.48 10.98
CA LEU A 79 11.80 -0.43 10.58
C LEU A 79 10.84 -0.07 11.71
N LYS A 80 10.44 1.21 11.75
CA LYS A 80 9.32 1.72 12.52
C LYS A 80 8.35 2.43 11.59
N VAL A 81 7.08 2.04 11.67
CA VAL A 81 5.97 2.65 10.92
C VAL A 81 4.95 3.20 11.92
N GLU A 82 4.67 4.50 11.81
CA GLU A 82 3.64 5.22 12.56
C GLU A 82 2.65 5.81 11.57
N GLY A 83 1.36 5.86 11.91
CA GLY A 83 0.34 6.33 10.98
C GLY A 83 -1.07 6.16 11.55
N PRO A 84 -2.11 6.08 10.70
CA PRO A 84 -3.48 5.85 11.14
C PRO A 84 -3.70 4.41 11.62
N THR A 85 -4.93 4.12 12.05
CA THR A 85 -5.33 2.84 12.66
C THR A 85 -5.21 1.63 11.75
N HIS A 86 -5.09 1.82 10.44
CA HIS A 86 -5.03 0.78 9.43
C HIS A 86 -3.91 1.11 8.45
N ILE A 87 -2.92 0.21 8.36
CA ILE A 87 -1.70 0.38 7.58
C ILE A 87 -1.42 -0.91 6.81
N GLY A 88 -1.12 -0.80 5.52
CA GLY A 88 -0.55 -1.89 4.73
C GLY A 88 0.92 -1.61 4.43
N VAL A 89 1.82 -2.55 4.71
CA VAL A 89 3.24 -2.46 4.33
C VAL A 89 3.50 -3.46 3.20
N ILE A 90 4.04 -2.95 2.10
CA ILE A 90 4.29 -3.70 0.87
C ILE A 90 5.79 -3.71 0.64
N ILE A 91 6.37 -4.89 0.48
CA ILE A 91 7.81 -5.08 0.39
C ILE A 91 8.12 -5.83 -0.90
N SER A 92 9.11 -5.34 -1.65
CA SER A 92 9.67 -6.05 -2.80
C SER A 92 11.20 -5.97 -2.74
N PRO A 93 11.90 -7.03 -2.32
CA PRO A 93 13.37 -7.06 -2.36
C PRO A 93 13.90 -6.81 -3.78
N MET A 94 15.11 -6.27 -3.91
CA MET A 94 15.77 -6.12 -5.22
C MET A 94 16.12 -7.48 -5.82
N GLU A 95 16.39 -7.50 -7.14
CA GLU A 95 16.74 -8.72 -7.83
C GLU A 95 18.00 -9.37 -7.24
N GLY A 96 17.95 -10.69 -7.02
CA GLY A 96 19.02 -11.44 -6.36
C GLY A 96 19.06 -11.32 -4.83
N ILE A 97 18.19 -10.50 -4.21
CA ILE A 97 18.03 -10.39 -2.76
C ILE A 97 16.81 -11.18 -2.30
N GLU A 98 16.95 -11.90 -1.19
CA GLU A 98 15.88 -12.71 -0.63
C GLU A 98 15.56 -12.31 0.81
N LEU A 99 14.29 -12.01 1.09
CA LEU A 99 13.77 -11.90 2.45
C LEU A 99 13.68 -13.30 3.08
N THR A 100 14.54 -13.60 4.05
CA THR A 100 14.63 -14.93 4.68
C THR A 100 13.74 -15.05 5.91
N SER A 101 13.63 -13.97 6.69
CA SER A 101 12.86 -13.95 7.94
C SER A 101 12.49 -12.52 8.34
N TRP A 102 11.52 -12.41 9.25
CA TRP A 102 11.18 -11.17 9.91
C TRP A 102 10.80 -11.42 11.38
N SER A 103 10.71 -10.36 12.17
CA SER A 103 10.36 -10.47 13.60
C SER A 103 8.86 -10.62 13.87
N LEU A 104 8.03 -10.63 12.83
CA LEU A 104 6.58 -10.78 12.97
C LEU A 104 6.22 -12.23 13.32
N LYS A 105 5.15 -12.41 14.10
CA LYS A 105 4.67 -13.72 14.56
C LYS A 105 3.99 -14.50 13.43
N THR A 106 4.80 -15.06 12.54
CA THR A 106 4.39 -15.96 11.45
C THR A 106 5.42 -17.07 11.29
N GLN A 107 5.07 -18.20 10.68
CA GLN A 107 6.04 -19.28 10.44
C GLN A 107 7.18 -18.84 9.51
N TYR A 108 6.85 -18.15 8.41
CA TYR A 108 7.80 -17.57 7.45
C TYR A 108 7.10 -16.45 6.64
N PRO A 109 7.85 -15.50 6.06
CA PRO A 109 7.28 -14.50 5.14
C PRO A 109 6.66 -15.18 3.91
N LEU A 110 5.35 -15.03 3.71
CA LEU A 110 4.64 -15.61 2.58
C LEU A 110 4.77 -14.70 1.35
N ALA A 111 5.41 -15.22 0.30
CA ALA A 111 5.56 -14.49 -0.95
C ALA A 111 4.23 -14.41 -1.71
N GLY A 112 3.86 -13.20 -2.12
CA GLY A 112 2.74 -12.93 -3.01
C GLY A 112 3.14 -12.96 -4.49
N PRO A 113 2.24 -12.48 -5.37
CA PRO A 113 2.51 -12.35 -6.79
C PRO A 113 3.76 -11.52 -7.07
N LYS A 114 4.46 -11.82 -8.16
CA LYS A 114 5.70 -11.12 -8.50
C LYS A 114 5.41 -9.73 -9.10
N TRP A 115 6.22 -8.75 -8.75
CA TRP A 115 6.28 -7.45 -9.41
C TRP A 115 7.64 -7.32 -10.11
N LYS A 116 7.64 -7.11 -11.43
CA LYS A 116 8.88 -7.11 -12.25
C LYS A 116 9.77 -8.34 -12.00
N GLY A 117 9.15 -9.52 -11.86
CA GLY A 117 9.87 -10.77 -11.55
C GLY A 117 10.31 -10.94 -10.09
N ARG A 118 10.19 -9.91 -9.25
CA ARG A 118 10.61 -9.91 -7.84
C ARG A 118 9.48 -10.31 -6.91
N LYS A 119 9.80 -11.06 -5.85
CA LYS A 119 8.83 -11.51 -4.84
C LYS A 119 8.26 -10.27 -4.14
N THR A 120 6.96 -10.28 -3.86
CA THR A 120 6.33 -9.26 -3.01
C THR A 120 5.87 -9.88 -1.70
N TYR A 121 5.81 -9.06 -0.65
CA TYR A 121 5.27 -9.42 0.65
C TYR A 121 4.34 -8.32 1.13
N PHE A 122 3.33 -8.70 1.89
CA PHE A 122 2.30 -7.79 2.38
C PHE A 122 2.07 -8.01 3.87
N ILE A 123 2.07 -6.92 4.63
CA ILE A 123 1.72 -6.90 6.05
C ILE A 123 0.53 -5.98 6.20
N TYR A 124 -0.57 -6.52 6.73
CA TYR A 124 -1.66 -5.71 7.23
C TYR A 124 -1.45 -5.47 8.73
N TYR A 125 -1.45 -4.21 9.13
CA TYR A 125 -1.34 -3.80 10.51
C TYR A 125 -2.51 -2.90 10.89
N ALA A 126 -3.13 -3.20 12.02
CA ALA A 126 -4.17 -2.36 12.58
C ALA A 126 -4.07 -2.31 14.11
N TYR A 127 -4.50 -1.19 14.68
CA TYR A 127 -4.60 -1.00 16.12
C TYR A 127 -5.93 -0.32 16.48
N GLY A 128 -6.31 -0.44 17.75
CA GLY A 128 -7.56 0.11 18.28
C GLY A 128 -7.46 1.59 18.66
N LEU A 129 -7.82 1.91 19.90
CA LEU A 129 -7.93 3.30 20.37
C LEU A 129 -6.58 4.02 20.45
N ASN A 130 -5.55 3.33 20.96
CA ASN A 130 -4.24 3.94 21.20
C ASN A 130 -3.29 3.64 20.05
N PRO A 131 -2.63 4.67 19.47
CA PRO A 131 -1.57 4.47 18.49
C PRO A 131 -0.47 3.58 19.04
N VAL A 132 -0.17 2.52 18.29
CA VAL A 132 0.96 1.63 18.55
C VAL A 132 1.82 1.64 17.29
N PRO A 133 3.09 2.07 17.37
CA PRO A 133 4.00 1.99 16.24
C PRO A 133 4.25 0.53 15.85
N LEU A 134 4.20 0.22 14.56
CA LEU A 134 4.64 -1.06 14.04
C LEU A 134 6.16 -1.06 13.95
N VAL A 135 6.82 -1.80 14.84
CA VAL A 135 8.27 -1.99 14.85
C VAL A 135 8.60 -3.44 14.54
N PHE A 136 9.38 -3.67 13.49
CA PHE A 136 9.79 -5.01 13.10
C PHE A 136 11.14 -5.00 12.38
N HIS A 137 11.82 -6.14 12.36
CA HIS A 137 13.02 -6.32 11.55
C HIS A 137 12.80 -7.36 10.45
N MET A 138 13.58 -7.22 9.38
CA MET A 138 13.63 -8.11 8.23
C MET A 138 15.07 -8.51 7.97
N ASP A 139 15.30 -9.80 7.74
CA ASP A 139 16.60 -10.35 7.39
C ASP A 139 16.63 -10.67 5.91
N PHE A 140 17.64 -10.14 5.23
CA PHE A 140 17.86 -10.33 3.81
C PHE A 140 19.13 -11.13 3.58
N LYS A 141 19.03 -12.10 2.67
CA LYS A 141 20.19 -12.69 2.04
C LYS A 141 20.66 -11.77 0.93
N VAL A 142 21.87 -11.23 1.07
CA VAL A 142 22.44 -10.23 0.17
C VAL A 142 23.80 -10.76 -0.33
N PRO A 143 24.03 -10.82 -1.65
CA PRO A 143 25.34 -11.19 -2.19
C PRO A 143 26.43 -10.22 -1.71
N SER A 144 27.60 -10.74 -1.33
CA SER A 144 28.71 -9.91 -0.79
C SER A 144 29.21 -8.82 -1.74
N ILE A 145 29.05 -9.03 -3.05
CA ILE A 145 29.41 -8.08 -4.10
C ILE A 145 28.33 -7.02 -4.37
N TYR A 146 27.12 -7.20 -3.83
CA TYR A 146 25.99 -6.33 -4.12
C TYR A 146 26.20 -4.96 -3.48
N LYS A 147 26.06 -3.91 -4.31
CA LYS A 147 26.09 -2.51 -3.88
C LYS A 147 24.85 -1.84 -4.46
N GLY A 148 23.93 -1.43 -3.60
CA GLY A 148 22.68 -0.83 -4.03
C GLY A 148 21.60 -0.91 -2.97
N PRO A 149 20.38 -0.50 -3.33
CA PRO A 149 19.22 -0.67 -2.48
C PRO A 149 18.89 -2.15 -2.25
N ILE A 150 18.39 -2.48 -1.07
CA ILE A 150 17.97 -3.81 -0.67
C ILE A 150 16.52 -4.09 -1.06
N LEU A 151 15.64 -3.09 -0.99
CA LEU A 151 14.21 -3.26 -1.30
C LEU A 151 13.52 -1.98 -1.78
N ASP A 152 12.41 -2.19 -2.50
CA ASP A 152 11.33 -1.21 -2.58
C ASP A 152 10.35 -1.48 -1.42
N LEU A 153 10.02 -0.42 -0.69
CA LEU A 153 9.05 -0.43 0.38
C LEU A 153 7.94 0.56 0.05
N ALA A 154 6.69 0.15 0.22
CA ALA A 154 5.56 1.05 0.21
C ALA A 154 4.73 0.88 1.47
N VAL A 155 4.17 1.98 1.95
CA VAL A 155 3.23 1.99 3.05
C VAL A 155 1.94 2.67 2.60
N THR A 156 0.84 1.98 2.87
CA THR A 156 -0.52 2.44 2.59
C THR A 156 -1.18 2.80 3.92
N SER A 157 -1.86 3.93 3.95
CA SER A 157 -2.54 4.44 5.14
C SER A 157 -4.02 4.58 4.89
N HIS A 158 -4.84 4.03 5.79
CA HIS A 158 -6.29 3.95 5.61
C HIS A 158 -7.04 4.67 6.73
N TYR A 159 -7.73 5.75 6.39
CA TYR A 159 -8.51 6.55 7.33
C TYR A 159 -9.95 6.06 7.34
N LEU A 160 -10.23 4.91 7.96
CA LEU A 160 -11.56 4.28 7.87
C LEU A 160 -12.68 5.02 8.63
N PHE A 161 -12.31 5.86 9.60
CA PHE A 161 -13.25 6.53 10.51
C PHE A 161 -12.73 7.90 10.97
N GLY A 162 -13.60 8.64 11.67
CA GLY A 162 -13.29 9.96 12.21
C GLY A 162 -13.22 11.06 11.14
N LYS A 163 -12.62 12.20 11.52
CA LYS A 163 -12.55 13.39 10.66
C LYS A 163 -11.74 13.18 9.37
N GLY A 164 -10.78 12.25 9.39
CA GLY A 164 -9.93 11.93 8.22
C GLY A 164 -10.62 11.05 7.18
N LYS A 165 -11.80 10.48 7.48
CA LYS A 165 -12.44 9.47 6.65
C LYS A 165 -12.72 9.93 5.23
N ALA A 166 -13.25 11.13 5.04
CA ALA A 166 -13.62 11.61 3.72
C ALA A 166 -13.71 13.13 3.68
N SER A 167 -13.18 13.72 2.62
CA SER A 167 -13.39 15.13 2.28
C SER A 167 -14.84 15.41 1.86
N SER A 168 -15.24 16.68 1.83
CA SER A 168 -16.52 17.10 1.25
C SER A 168 -16.67 16.63 -0.20
N THR A 169 -15.61 16.77 -1.00
CA THR A 169 -15.57 16.31 -2.40
C THR A 169 -15.83 14.80 -2.51
N LEU A 170 -15.15 13.98 -1.71
CA LEU A 170 -15.35 12.53 -1.74
C LEU A 170 -16.77 12.15 -1.30
N LYS A 171 -17.32 12.82 -0.28
CA LYS A 171 -18.72 12.60 0.15
C LYS A 171 -19.72 12.97 -0.94
N HIS A 172 -19.48 14.07 -1.66
CA HIS A 172 -20.36 14.51 -2.74
C HIS A 172 -20.35 13.52 -3.91
N LEU A 173 -19.17 13.02 -4.31
CA LEU A 173 -19.06 11.97 -5.34
C LEU A 173 -19.83 10.71 -4.94
N VAL A 174 -19.65 10.24 -3.71
CA VAL A 174 -20.33 9.03 -3.23
C VAL A 174 -21.84 9.21 -3.13
N ALA A 175 -22.32 10.41 -2.79
CA ALA A 175 -23.75 10.69 -2.69
C ALA A 175 -24.50 10.62 -4.04
N GLN A 176 -23.79 10.61 -5.17
CA GLN A 176 -24.38 10.45 -6.51
C GLN A 176 -24.67 8.98 -6.85
N PHE A 177 -24.10 8.03 -6.11
CA PHE A 177 -24.29 6.61 -6.41
C PHE A 177 -25.74 6.17 -6.15
N PRO A 178 -26.31 5.32 -7.02
CA PRO A 178 -27.69 4.86 -6.87
C PRO A 178 -27.96 4.06 -5.58
N PRO A 179 -29.21 4.04 -5.08
CA PRO A 179 -29.58 3.31 -3.86
C PRO A 179 -29.36 1.79 -3.92
N TRP A 180 -29.29 1.20 -5.11
CA TRP A 180 -29.03 -0.24 -5.29
C TRP A 180 -27.54 -0.60 -5.16
N THR A 181 -26.65 0.38 -4.98
CA THR A 181 -25.21 0.18 -4.81
C THR A 181 -24.82 0.05 -3.33
N ALA A 182 -23.75 -0.70 -3.05
CA ALA A 182 -23.12 -0.77 -1.74
C ALA A 182 -21.75 -0.09 -1.79
N VAL A 183 -21.71 1.23 -1.63
CA VAL A 183 -20.46 2.00 -1.76
C VAL A 183 -19.66 2.00 -0.46
N THR A 184 -18.47 1.43 -0.51
CA THR A 184 -17.49 1.52 0.58
C THR A 184 -16.38 2.49 0.19
N TYR A 185 -16.13 3.49 1.03
CA TYR A 185 -15.19 4.56 0.72
C TYR A 185 -14.53 5.13 1.97
N TRP A 186 -13.28 5.56 1.78
CA TRP A 186 -12.48 6.27 2.76
C TRP A 186 -11.29 6.95 2.05
N THR A 187 -10.67 7.92 2.71
CA THR A 187 -9.38 8.50 2.31
C THR A 187 -8.27 7.49 2.55
N ALA A 188 -7.36 7.33 1.59
CA ALA A 188 -6.16 6.55 1.78
C ALA A 188 -4.95 7.20 1.09
N THR A 189 -3.75 6.95 1.60
CA THR A 189 -2.48 7.44 1.01
C THR A 189 -1.52 6.30 0.73
N TYR A 190 -0.62 6.53 -0.22
CA TYR A 190 0.48 5.65 -0.58
C TYR A 190 1.77 6.46 -0.50
N ASP A 191 2.74 5.93 0.23
CA ASP A 191 4.06 6.52 0.39
C ASP A 191 5.09 5.41 0.10
N SER A 192 6.17 5.72 -0.62
CA SER A 192 7.17 4.71 -1.02
C SER A 192 8.61 5.17 -0.87
N TRP A 193 9.48 4.19 -0.60
CA TRP A 193 10.91 4.37 -0.37
C TRP A 193 11.71 3.27 -1.08
N ILE A 194 12.91 3.64 -1.51
CA ILE A 194 13.95 2.73 -1.98
C ILE A 194 15.01 2.69 -0.87
N ILE A 195 15.21 1.53 -0.25
CA ILE A 195 16.05 1.34 0.96
C ILE A 195 17.21 0.43 0.63
#